data_AF-A0A6C0DL02-F1
#
_entry.id   AF-A0A6C0DL02-F1
#
_cell.length_a   1.000
_cell.length_b   1.000
_cell.length_c   1.000
_cell.angle_alpha   90.00
_cell.angle_beta   90.00
_cell.angle_gamma   90.00
#
_symmetry.space_group_name_H-M   'P 1'
#
loop_
_entity.id
_entity.type
_entity.pdbx_description
1 polymer ?
#
loop_
_entity_poly.entity_id
_entity_poly.type
_entity_poly.pdbx_seq_one_letter_code
_entity_poly.pdbx_strand_id
1 'polypeptide(L)'
;MKFALLISGYLRSFDYNIENLKKYIIDNNDVDIYIHITKEKESKYLNKCLSYDNLINLLKFKHITISDNIEFCKEKKKNNIINQNYKFYFLNEERKKIEKIENIKYDVVFKLRPDVNINSYIHFKNLNMNNLNIPVDSKIDISKLENPEDKYICDIIAFGCPELMNKYFDFYLHLDNLIEKYGFVNETLLYYYLNNNNILHNLIDLDYLVILSLFNTIAITGDSGSGKTTLTKIIKNAFDDSFVLECDRYHKWERGDSKWENYTHLNPEANYITKMNKDVFDLKMGNNIYQVDYDHKTGKFTDKELIESKENIIICGLHSLYVSDNITNLKIYMDTDENLRIPWKIKRDITKRDYTIEKIYKQILDRKDDYKKYIEPQKEKADIIVCLYTDKIFDIKSFDKNYEPNVYLKVGVRSTGDLTKFTDKLVIEKIEVVNKFIYFYFKNIDDYEKVITTIILNIK
;
A
#
# COMPACT_ATOMS: atom_id res chain seq x y z
N MET A 1 14.95 9.10 -31.63
CA MET A 1 16.01 9.37 -30.65
C MET A 1 16.51 8.04 -30.16
N LYS A 2 17.81 7.88 -30.01
CA LYS A 2 18.44 6.68 -29.44
C LYS A 2 18.63 6.87 -27.93
N PHE A 3 18.20 5.90 -27.14
CA PHE A 3 18.16 5.96 -25.68
C PHE A 3 19.08 4.93 -25.06
N ALA A 4 19.75 5.32 -23.98
CA ALA A 4 20.31 4.40 -23.01
C ALA A 4 19.42 4.41 -21.76
N LEU A 5 18.69 3.31 -21.52
CA LEU A 5 17.84 3.15 -20.34
C LEU A 5 18.63 2.43 -19.25
N LEU A 6 18.91 3.12 -18.15
CA LEU A 6 19.68 2.63 -17.01
C LEU A 6 18.74 2.30 -15.86
N ILE A 7 18.66 0.99 -15.55
CA ILE A 7 17.80 0.46 -14.49
C ILE A 7 18.68 -0.12 -13.38
N SER A 8 18.48 0.28 -12.13
CA SER A 8 19.25 -0.27 -11.01
C SER A 8 18.44 -0.42 -9.73
N GLY A 9 18.51 -1.60 -9.11
CA GLY A 9 17.85 -1.86 -7.83
C GLY A 9 17.51 -3.33 -7.58
N TYR A 10 16.52 -3.55 -6.73
CA TYR A 10 15.89 -4.86 -6.49
C TYR A 10 14.71 -5.04 -7.44
N LEU A 11 14.49 -6.24 -7.97
CA LEU A 11 13.44 -6.53 -8.97
C LEU A 11 12.08 -6.94 -8.37
N ARG A 12 11.78 -6.50 -7.15
CA ARG A 12 10.65 -6.99 -6.34
C ARG A 12 9.28 -6.90 -7.02
N SER A 13 9.05 -5.84 -7.79
CA SER A 13 7.79 -5.56 -8.50
C SER A 13 8.01 -5.27 -9.98
N PHE A 14 9.20 -5.57 -10.49
CA PHE A 14 9.61 -5.09 -11.80
C PHE A 14 8.81 -5.75 -12.93
N ASP A 15 8.41 -7.00 -12.76
CA ASP A 15 7.53 -7.74 -13.66
C ASP A 15 6.22 -7.00 -13.95
N TYR A 16 5.57 -6.40 -12.93
CA TYR A 16 4.36 -5.59 -13.10
C TYR A 16 4.62 -4.26 -13.84
N ASN A 17 5.88 -3.80 -13.85
CA ASN A 17 6.26 -2.54 -14.47
C ASN A 17 6.68 -2.70 -15.93
N ILE A 18 7.07 -3.91 -16.36
CA ILE A 18 7.63 -4.16 -17.70
C ILE A 18 6.64 -3.80 -18.81
N GLU A 19 5.35 -4.13 -18.68
CA GLU A 19 4.36 -3.85 -19.75
C GLU A 19 4.22 -2.34 -20.00
N ASN A 20 4.08 -1.56 -18.94
CA ASN A 20 3.99 -0.11 -19.03
C ASN A 20 5.31 0.52 -19.47
N LEU A 21 6.45 -0.01 -19.01
CA LEU A 21 7.77 0.42 -19.47
C LEU A 21 7.94 0.19 -20.97
N LYS A 22 7.49 -0.96 -21.49
CA LYS A 22 7.47 -1.25 -22.92
C LYS A 22 6.61 -0.25 -23.68
N LYS A 23 5.35 -0.15 -23.29
CA LYS A 23 4.35 0.71 -23.92
C LYS A 23 4.77 2.17 -23.99
N TYR A 24 5.26 2.74 -22.89
CA TYR A 24 5.47 4.19 -22.79
C TYR A 24 6.91 4.63 -23.06
N ILE A 25 7.90 3.75 -22.97
CA ILE A 25 9.31 4.09 -23.17
C ILE A 25 9.96 3.25 -24.27
N ILE A 26 9.87 1.92 -24.23
CA ILE A 26 10.70 1.07 -25.10
C ILE A 26 10.16 1.00 -26.53
N ASP A 27 8.89 0.62 -26.71
CA ASP A 27 8.33 0.25 -28.03
C ASP A 27 8.27 1.44 -29.01
N ASN A 28 8.28 2.67 -28.48
CA ASN A 28 8.21 3.90 -29.26
C ASN A 28 9.58 4.56 -29.49
N ASN A 29 10.69 3.96 -29.04
CA ASN A 29 12.02 4.54 -29.10
C ASN A 29 13.08 3.48 -29.47
N ASP A 30 14.26 3.90 -29.96
CA ASP A 30 15.41 3.01 -30.13
C ASP A 30 16.16 2.92 -28.79
N VAL A 31 15.91 1.88 -28.01
CA VAL A 31 16.37 1.79 -26.60
C VAL A 31 17.37 0.65 -26.40
N ASP A 32 18.58 1.00 -25.97
CA ASP A 32 19.53 0.05 -25.39
C ASP A 32 19.33 0.02 -23.86
N ILE A 33 19.06 -1.16 -23.30
CA ILE A 33 18.76 -1.32 -21.87
C ILE A 33 20.01 -1.79 -21.12
N TYR A 34 20.42 -1.02 -20.13
CA TYR A 34 21.48 -1.32 -19.19
C TYR A 34 20.81 -1.61 -17.85
N ILE A 35 21.13 -2.75 -17.23
CA ILE A 35 20.55 -3.09 -15.92
C ILE A 35 21.60 -3.54 -14.92
N HIS A 36 21.45 -3.07 -13.69
CA HIS A 36 22.18 -3.56 -12.52
C HIS A 36 21.20 -4.15 -11.51
N ILE A 37 21.26 -5.45 -11.30
CA ILE A 37 20.39 -6.20 -10.39
C ILE A 37 21.10 -6.41 -9.06
N THR A 38 20.45 -6.01 -7.97
CA THR A 38 20.93 -6.29 -6.62
C THR A 38 20.41 -7.65 -6.15
N LYS A 39 21.31 -8.55 -5.75
CA LYS A 39 20.93 -9.85 -5.16
C LYS A 39 20.32 -9.66 -3.77
N GLU A 40 19.28 -10.43 -3.46
CA GLU A 40 18.79 -10.63 -2.10
C GLU A 40 19.35 -11.94 -1.56
N LYS A 41 20.22 -11.86 -0.53
CA LYS A 41 20.80 -13.05 0.12
C LYS A 41 19.81 -13.76 1.05
N GLU A 42 18.98 -12.98 1.73
CA GLU A 42 17.87 -13.41 2.58
C GLU A 42 16.74 -12.44 2.27
N SER A 43 15.68 -12.90 1.63
CA SER A 43 14.58 -12.00 1.28
C SER A 43 13.84 -11.59 2.56
N LYS A 44 14.01 -10.33 2.94
CA LYS A 44 13.10 -9.64 3.87
C LYS A 44 11.75 -9.32 3.24
N TYR A 45 11.60 -9.52 1.93
CA TYR A 45 10.50 -9.02 1.12
C TYR A 45 10.01 -10.18 0.27
N LEU A 46 9.04 -10.97 0.75
CA LEU A 46 8.44 -12.14 0.07
C LEU A 46 7.72 -11.82 -1.26
N ASN A 47 8.18 -10.82 -2.01
CA ASN A 47 7.78 -10.61 -3.39
C ASN A 47 8.35 -11.72 -4.27
N LYS A 48 7.57 -12.20 -5.24
CA LYS A 48 8.05 -13.10 -6.30
C LYS A 48 9.10 -12.35 -7.11
N CYS A 49 10.37 -12.43 -6.72
CA CYS A 49 11.46 -11.86 -7.49
C CYS A 49 11.45 -12.46 -8.89
N LEU A 50 11.25 -11.62 -9.90
CA LEU A 50 11.30 -12.02 -11.30
C LEU A 50 12.62 -12.76 -11.55
N SER A 51 12.53 -14.03 -11.98
CA SER A 51 13.72 -14.81 -12.25
C SER A 51 14.53 -14.18 -13.39
N TYR A 52 15.84 -14.36 -13.35
CA TYR A 52 16.74 -13.85 -14.37
C TYR A 52 16.36 -14.33 -15.78
N ASP A 53 16.04 -15.62 -15.91
CA ASP A 53 15.66 -16.22 -17.19
C ASP A 53 14.36 -15.62 -17.73
N ASN A 54 13.37 -15.38 -16.86
CA ASN A 54 12.13 -14.71 -17.24
C ASN A 54 12.40 -13.28 -17.69
N LEU A 55 13.32 -12.57 -17.03
CA LEU A 55 13.65 -11.20 -17.35
C LEU A 55 14.28 -11.06 -18.75
N ILE A 56 15.22 -11.94 -19.12
CA ILE A 56 15.83 -11.92 -20.47
C ILE A 56 14.81 -12.22 -21.56
N ASN A 57 13.84 -13.08 -21.28
CA ASN A 57 12.76 -13.37 -22.23
C ASN A 57 11.83 -12.16 -22.43
N LEU A 58 11.71 -11.29 -21.42
CA LEU A 58 10.85 -10.12 -21.46
C LEU A 58 11.54 -8.89 -22.08
N LEU A 59 12.84 -8.69 -21.85
CA LEU A 59 13.57 -7.49 -22.27
C LEU A 59 14.91 -7.87 -22.89
N LYS A 60 15.29 -7.14 -23.96
CA LYS A 60 16.61 -7.28 -24.58
C LYS A 60 17.59 -6.31 -23.94
N PHE A 61 18.58 -6.83 -23.24
CA PHE A 61 19.59 -6.03 -22.55
C PHE A 61 20.84 -5.84 -23.39
N LYS A 62 21.37 -4.62 -23.36
CA LYS A 62 22.69 -4.26 -23.85
C LYS A 62 23.79 -4.64 -22.87
N HIS A 63 23.50 -4.49 -21.57
CA HIS A 63 24.40 -4.83 -20.48
C HIS A 63 23.60 -5.26 -19.25
N ILE A 64 24.07 -6.31 -18.58
CA ILE A 64 23.51 -6.80 -17.32
C ILE A 64 24.67 -6.99 -16.34
N THR A 65 24.53 -6.42 -15.15
CA THR A 65 25.37 -6.74 -13.99
C THR A 65 24.50 -7.22 -12.85
N ILE A 66 24.94 -8.26 -12.14
CA ILE A 66 24.26 -8.79 -10.95
C ILE A 66 25.26 -8.84 -9.81
N SER A 67 24.99 -8.12 -8.72
CA SER A 67 25.90 -8.05 -7.58
C SER A 67 25.18 -8.00 -6.23
N ASP A 68 25.89 -8.36 -5.17
CA ASP A 68 25.43 -8.12 -3.80
C ASP A 68 25.58 -6.64 -3.42
N ASN A 69 24.95 -6.22 -2.31
CA ASN A 69 25.35 -4.94 -1.71
C ASN A 69 26.81 -5.02 -1.25
N ILE A 70 27.54 -3.94 -1.50
CA ILE A 70 28.92 -3.74 -1.07
C ILE A 70 28.89 -3.10 0.32
N GLU A 71 29.69 -3.59 1.26
CA GLU A 71 29.83 -2.93 2.56
C GLU A 71 30.91 -1.84 2.46
N PHE A 72 30.48 -0.60 2.18
CA PHE A 72 31.35 0.57 2.16
C PHE A 72 31.64 1.10 3.57
N CYS A 73 30.67 0.97 4.49
CA CYS A 73 30.83 1.38 5.88
C CYS A 73 29.85 0.64 6.82
N LYS A 74 30.14 0.70 8.13
CA LYS A 74 29.32 0.04 9.18
C LYS A 74 27.97 0.73 9.42
N GLU A 75 27.87 2.03 9.16
CA GLU A 75 26.63 2.77 9.38
C GLU A 75 25.61 2.42 8.28
N LYS A 76 24.56 1.69 8.67
CA LYS A 76 23.59 1.13 7.71
C LYS A 76 22.91 2.18 6.82
N LYS A 77 22.53 3.34 7.37
CA LYS A 77 21.88 4.42 6.59
C LYS A 77 22.83 4.95 5.52
N LYS A 78 24.05 5.34 5.92
CA LYS A 78 25.11 5.78 5.01
C LYS A 78 25.42 4.73 3.94
N ASN A 79 25.62 3.48 4.35
CA ASN A 79 25.95 2.37 3.45
C ASN A 79 24.87 2.15 2.38
N ASN A 80 23.58 2.26 2.73
CA ASN A 80 22.48 2.08 1.79
C ASN A 80 22.47 3.18 0.70
N ILE A 81 22.68 4.44 1.09
CA ILE A 81 22.74 5.60 0.17
C ILE A 81 23.90 5.43 -0.80
N ILE A 82 25.09 5.08 -0.29
CA ILE A 82 26.29 4.86 -1.11
C ILE A 82 26.05 3.71 -2.09
N ASN A 83 25.49 2.59 -1.64
CA ASN A 83 25.18 1.45 -2.51
C ASN A 83 24.22 1.82 -3.65
N GLN A 84 23.14 2.53 -3.35
CA GLN A 84 22.13 2.90 -4.34
C GLN A 84 22.76 3.73 -5.47
N ASN A 85 23.54 4.77 -5.10
CA ASN A 85 24.12 5.68 -6.06
C ASN A 85 25.34 5.08 -6.79
N TYR A 86 26.17 4.28 -6.10
CA TYR A 86 27.29 3.56 -6.71
C TYR A 86 26.84 2.70 -7.88
N LYS A 87 25.72 1.98 -7.76
CA LYS A 87 25.26 1.07 -8.80
C LYS A 87 24.81 1.79 -10.07
N PHE A 88 24.19 2.96 -9.92
CA PHE A 88 23.87 3.81 -11.06
C PHE A 88 25.12 4.43 -11.67
N TYR A 89 26.07 4.90 -10.85
CA TYR A 89 27.37 5.38 -11.31
C TYR A 89 28.12 4.31 -12.11
N PHE A 90 28.25 3.10 -11.55
CA PHE A 90 28.85 1.94 -12.20
C PHE A 90 28.19 1.61 -13.54
N LEU A 91 26.85 1.54 -13.56
CA LEU A 91 26.11 1.25 -14.78
C LEU A 91 26.32 2.32 -15.86
N ASN A 92 26.48 3.58 -15.44
CA ASN A 92 26.84 4.67 -16.34
C ASN A 92 28.29 4.57 -16.87
N GLU A 93 29.24 4.12 -16.06
CA GLU A 93 30.60 3.82 -16.53
C GLU A 93 30.61 2.69 -17.58
N GLU A 94 29.84 1.62 -17.35
CA GLU A 94 29.71 0.52 -18.32
C GLU A 94 29.06 0.98 -19.62
N ARG A 95 28.02 1.82 -19.55
CA ARG A 95 27.43 2.48 -20.72
C ARG A 95 28.49 3.24 -21.52
N LYS A 96 29.27 4.12 -20.88
CA LYS A 96 30.34 4.91 -21.54
C LYS A 96 31.40 4.03 -22.21
N LYS A 97 31.77 2.90 -21.60
CA LYS A 97 32.71 1.94 -22.20
C LYS A 97 32.13 1.32 -23.47
N ILE A 98 30.88 0.86 -23.42
CA ILE A 98 30.19 0.26 -24.56
C ILE A 98 29.99 1.28 -25.69
N GLU A 99 29.62 2.52 -25.38
CA GLU A 99 29.54 3.61 -26.36
C GLU A 99 30.82 3.78 -27.15
N LYS A 100 31.96 3.76 -26.45
CA LYS A 100 33.27 3.91 -27.07
C LYS A 100 33.65 2.70 -27.93
N ILE A 101 33.38 1.49 -27.43
CA ILE A 101 33.72 0.23 -28.13
C ILE A 101 32.88 0.04 -29.38
N GLU A 102 31.57 0.29 -29.28
CA GLU A 102 30.61 0.08 -30.36
C GLU A 102 30.34 1.34 -31.20
N ASN A 103 31.00 2.45 -30.87
CA ASN A 103 30.82 3.76 -31.52
C ASN A 103 29.35 4.21 -31.55
N ILE A 104 28.65 4.06 -30.42
CA ILE A 104 27.24 4.44 -30.26
C ILE A 104 27.15 5.89 -29.79
N LYS A 105 26.17 6.62 -30.31
CA LYS A 105 25.76 7.93 -29.78
C LYS A 105 24.32 7.86 -29.33
N TYR A 106 24.07 8.20 -28.07
CA TYR A 106 22.72 8.33 -27.53
C TYR A 106 22.28 9.78 -27.55
N ASP A 107 20.99 9.99 -27.78
CA ASP A 107 20.35 11.31 -27.65
C ASP A 107 19.87 11.53 -26.21
N VAL A 108 19.49 10.45 -25.52
CA VAL A 108 18.94 10.48 -24.15
C VAL A 108 19.54 9.37 -23.31
N VAL A 109 19.91 9.70 -22.08
CA VAL A 109 20.17 8.72 -21.02
C VAL A 109 19.04 8.83 -20.00
N PHE A 110 18.41 7.71 -19.68
CA PHE A 110 17.22 7.65 -18.84
C PHE A 110 17.50 6.79 -17.61
N LYS A 111 17.43 7.37 -16.41
CA LYS A 111 17.51 6.67 -15.12
C LYS A 111 16.12 6.22 -14.68
N LEU A 112 15.99 4.96 -14.27
CA LEU A 112 14.76 4.42 -13.69
C LEU A 112 15.07 3.42 -12.57
N ARG A 113 14.32 3.50 -11.47
CA ARG A 113 14.32 2.40 -10.48
C ARG A 113 13.34 1.29 -10.89
N PRO A 114 13.65 0.00 -10.62
CA PRO A 114 12.78 -1.11 -11.01
C PRO A 114 11.38 -1.09 -10.38
N ASP A 115 11.19 -0.46 -9.23
CA ASP A 115 9.90 -0.38 -8.53
C ASP A 115 8.99 0.75 -9.03
N VAL A 116 9.42 1.49 -10.06
CA VAL A 116 8.65 2.59 -10.65
C VAL A 116 7.82 2.10 -11.83
N ASN A 117 6.51 2.36 -11.77
CA ASN A 117 5.55 2.11 -12.84
C ASN A 117 5.16 3.43 -13.51
N ILE A 118 5.57 3.63 -14.76
CA ILE A 118 5.23 4.84 -15.55
C ILE A 118 3.85 4.62 -16.17
N ASN A 119 2.89 5.53 -15.93
CA ASN A 119 1.51 5.37 -16.39
C ASN A 119 1.15 6.23 -17.61
N SER A 120 2.07 7.08 -18.06
CA SER A 120 1.84 8.04 -19.13
C SER A 120 2.98 8.05 -20.15
N TYR A 121 2.65 8.43 -21.38
CA TYR A 121 3.64 8.60 -22.44
C TYR A 121 4.45 9.88 -22.23
N ILE A 122 5.76 9.80 -22.42
CA ILE A 122 6.65 10.96 -22.32
C ILE A 122 6.96 11.49 -23.72
N HIS A 123 6.50 12.71 -24.01
CA HIS A 123 6.79 13.39 -25.28
C HIS A 123 8.20 14.00 -25.28
N PHE A 124 9.25 13.17 -25.37
CA PHE A 124 10.66 13.59 -25.29
C PHE A 124 11.04 14.73 -26.24
N LYS A 125 10.43 14.80 -27.43
CA LYS A 125 10.69 15.86 -28.42
C LYS A 125 10.25 17.26 -27.96
N ASN A 126 9.34 17.34 -27.01
CA ASN A 126 8.82 18.60 -26.48
C ASN A 126 9.62 19.10 -25.26
N LEU A 127 10.59 18.30 -24.80
CA LEU A 127 11.36 18.59 -23.60
C LEU A 127 12.75 19.10 -23.97
N ASN A 128 13.27 20.03 -23.16
CA ASN A 128 14.63 20.52 -23.32
C ASN A 128 15.62 19.47 -22.76
N MET A 129 16.31 18.76 -23.65
CA MET A 129 17.32 17.76 -23.28
C MET A 129 18.64 18.36 -22.78
N ASN A 130 18.85 19.67 -22.94
CA ASN A 130 20.00 20.40 -22.36
C ASN A 130 19.78 20.78 -20.88
N ASN A 131 18.64 20.39 -20.31
CA ASN A 131 18.41 20.37 -18.88
C ASN A 131 18.11 18.92 -18.47
N LEU A 132 18.43 18.57 -17.23
CA LEU A 132 17.87 17.34 -16.66
C LEU A 132 16.35 17.47 -16.56
N ASN A 133 15.61 16.42 -16.84
CA ASN A 133 14.16 16.38 -16.67
C ASN A 133 13.86 15.42 -15.52
N ILE A 134 13.26 15.97 -14.47
CA ILE A 134 13.03 15.28 -13.20
C ILE A 134 11.55 15.47 -12.81
N PRO A 135 10.84 14.44 -12.36
CA PRO A 135 9.45 14.60 -11.95
C PRO A 135 9.28 15.61 -10.81
N VAL A 136 8.20 16.38 -10.86
CA VAL A 136 7.82 17.33 -9.80
C VAL A 136 7.43 16.61 -8.51
N ASP A 137 6.70 15.50 -8.62
CA ASP A 137 6.39 14.63 -7.50
C ASP A 137 7.58 13.69 -7.25
N SER A 138 8.17 13.74 -6.05
CA SER A 138 9.29 12.88 -5.66
C SER A 138 8.88 11.59 -4.98
N LYS A 139 7.59 11.44 -4.62
CA LYS A 139 7.07 10.35 -3.76
C LYS A 139 7.86 10.17 -2.45
N ILE A 140 8.59 11.20 -2.02
CA ILE A 140 9.35 11.17 -0.77
C ILE A 140 8.39 11.12 0.42
N ASP A 141 8.76 10.34 1.43
CA ASP A 141 8.13 10.41 2.75
C ASP A 141 8.75 11.59 3.52
N ILE A 142 8.05 12.73 3.52
CA ILE A 142 8.51 13.99 4.14
C ILE A 142 8.85 13.81 5.64
N SER A 143 8.26 12.82 6.32
CA SER A 143 8.61 12.51 7.72
C SER A 143 10.04 12.01 7.93
N LYS A 144 10.74 11.64 6.84
CA LYS A 144 12.14 11.20 6.86
C LYS A 144 13.14 12.33 6.71
N LEU A 145 12.69 13.55 6.40
CA LEU A 145 13.58 14.72 6.34
C LEU A 145 14.30 14.90 7.68
N GLU A 146 15.58 15.28 7.64
CA GLU A 146 16.30 15.61 8.86
C GLU A 146 15.79 16.93 9.45
N ASN A 147 15.54 17.91 8.57
CA ASN A 147 14.85 19.15 8.92
C ASN A 147 13.58 19.29 8.06
N PRO A 148 12.43 19.69 8.64
CA PRO A 148 11.19 19.90 7.88
C PRO A 148 11.29 20.93 6.75
N GLU A 149 12.30 21.83 6.81
CA GLU A 149 12.56 22.87 5.82
C GLU A 149 13.51 22.43 4.70
N ASP A 150 14.11 21.23 4.81
CA ASP A 150 15.05 20.71 3.83
C ASP A 150 14.41 20.65 2.44
N LYS A 151 15.17 21.14 1.46
CA LYS A 151 14.80 21.04 0.06
C LYS A 151 15.18 19.69 -0.49
N TYR A 152 14.34 19.12 -1.34
CA TYR A 152 14.52 17.80 -1.91
C TYR A 152 14.10 17.80 -3.39
N ILE A 153 14.59 16.81 -4.13
CA ILE A 153 14.21 16.60 -5.52
C ILE A 153 14.09 15.10 -5.81
N CYS A 154 13.20 14.73 -6.75
CA CYS A 154 12.99 13.34 -7.13
C CYS A 154 14.30 12.66 -7.57
N ASP A 155 14.60 11.50 -6.98
CA ASP A 155 15.79 10.70 -7.29
C ASP A 155 15.46 9.37 -7.98
N ILE A 156 14.18 9.07 -8.21
CA ILE A 156 13.76 7.75 -8.71
C ILE A 156 13.64 7.67 -10.24
N ILE A 157 13.46 8.82 -10.89
CA ILE A 157 13.45 9.01 -12.35
C ILE A 157 14.23 10.27 -12.69
N ALA A 158 15.10 10.22 -13.68
CA ALA A 158 15.76 11.40 -14.24
C ALA A 158 16.23 11.11 -15.67
N PHE A 159 16.15 12.07 -16.58
CA PHE A 159 16.67 11.89 -17.93
C PHE A 159 17.12 13.19 -18.59
N GLY A 160 18.06 13.09 -19.52
CA GLY A 160 18.62 14.22 -20.25
C GLY A 160 19.65 13.76 -21.27
N CYS A 161 20.40 14.69 -21.86
CA CYS A 161 21.49 14.35 -22.76
C CYS A 161 22.62 13.57 -22.03
N PRO A 162 23.44 12.78 -22.74
CA PRO A 162 24.49 11.97 -22.13
C PRO A 162 25.48 12.76 -21.27
N GLU A 163 25.88 13.96 -21.67
CA GLU A 163 26.84 14.79 -20.96
C GLU A 163 26.29 15.25 -19.60
N LEU A 164 25.01 15.60 -19.54
CA LEU A 164 24.35 15.99 -18.30
C LEU A 164 24.10 14.80 -17.39
N MET A 165 23.67 13.68 -17.94
CA MET A 165 23.44 12.47 -17.15
C MET A 165 24.74 11.89 -16.61
N ASN A 166 25.88 12.07 -17.29
CA ASN A 166 27.20 11.80 -16.71
C ASN A 166 27.42 12.59 -15.42
N LYS A 167 27.23 13.91 -15.47
CA LYS A 167 27.32 14.76 -14.27
C LYS A 167 26.30 14.35 -13.20
N TYR A 168 25.07 14.02 -13.59
CA TYR A 168 24.06 13.53 -12.65
C TYR A 168 24.54 12.28 -11.89
N PHE A 169 25.17 11.33 -12.57
CA PHE A 169 25.66 10.10 -11.93
C PHE A 169 26.96 10.30 -11.14
N ASP A 170 27.77 11.31 -11.49
CA ASP A 170 28.93 11.73 -10.70
C ASP A 170 28.55 12.20 -9.29
N PHE A 171 27.26 12.45 -9.02
CA PHE A 171 26.70 12.64 -7.67
C PHE A 171 27.26 11.66 -6.64
N TYR A 172 27.43 10.39 -7.02
CA TYR A 172 28.04 9.36 -6.19
C TYR A 172 29.39 9.79 -5.60
N LEU A 173 30.25 10.43 -6.39
CA LEU A 173 31.60 10.84 -6.01
C LEU A 173 31.61 11.95 -4.95
N HIS A 174 30.47 12.61 -4.72
CA HIS A 174 30.34 13.72 -3.76
C HIS A 174 29.55 13.34 -2.51
N LEU A 175 29.05 12.11 -2.41
CA LEU A 175 28.11 11.71 -1.35
C LEU A 175 28.68 11.86 0.05
N ASP A 176 29.93 11.48 0.30
CA ASP A 176 30.50 11.55 1.65
C ASP A 176 30.42 12.97 2.24
N ASN A 177 30.86 13.97 1.48
CA ASN A 177 30.83 15.38 1.86
C ASN A 177 29.39 15.91 1.99
N LEU A 178 28.47 15.45 1.14
CA LEU A 178 27.07 15.88 1.21
C LEU A 178 26.39 15.27 2.44
N ILE A 179 26.64 14.00 2.75
CA ILE A 179 26.06 13.30 3.91
C ILE A 179 26.52 13.97 5.21
N GLU A 180 27.79 14.35 5.30
CA GLU A 180 28.31 15.08 6.47
C GLU A 180 27.62 16.44 6.69
N LYS A 181 27.10 17.07 5.62
CA LYS A 181 26.49 18.41 5.69
C LYS A 181 24.97 18.41 5.81
N TYR A 182 24.31 17.49 5.12
CA TYR A 182 22.86 17.51 4.92
C TYR A 182 22.19 16.20 5.34
N GLY A 183 22.95 15.26 5.91
CA GLY A 183 22.40 14.06 6.51
C GLY A 183 22.15 12.91 5.53
N PHE A 184 21.13 12.10 5.81
CA PHE A 184 20.95 10.79 5.16
C PHE A 184 19.79 10.70 4.16
N VAL A 185 19.21 11.82 3.73
CA VAL A 185 18.09 11.81 2.78
C VAL A 185 18.58 12.00 1.35
N ASN A 186 18.49 10.96 0.51
CA ASN A 186 19.11 10.97 -0.82
C ASN A 186 18.57 12.08 -1.73
N GLU A 187 17.27 12.34 -1.70
CA GLU A 187 16.58 13.38 -2.44
C GLU A 187 17.05 14.79 -2.03
N THR A 188 17.33 15.00 -0.74
CA THR A 188 17.92 16.23 -0.19
C THR A 188 19.36 16.39 -0.65
N LEU A 189 20.16 15.32 -0.54
CA LEU A 189 21.55 15.30 -0.99
C LEU A 189 21.66 15.60 -2.50
N LEU A 190 20.78 15.02 -3.30
CA LEU A 190 20.71 15.26 -4.74
C LEU A 190 20.33 16.71 -5.05
N TYR A 191 19.35 17.28 -4.34
CA TYR A 191 18.99 18.69 -4.50
C TYR A 191 20.19 19.61 -4.29
N TYR A 192 20.92 19.45 -3.18
CA TYR A 192 22.10 20.27 -2.91
C TYR A 192 23.24 20.00 -3.90
N TYR A 193 23.43 18.75 -4.34
CA TYR A 193 24.42 18.43 -5.37
C TYR A 193 24.17 19.18 -6.68
N LEU A 194 22.93 19.11 -7.21
CA LEU A 194 22.58 19.76 -8.48
C LEU A 194 22.76 21.27 -8.41
N ASN A 195 22.33 21.90 -7.32
CA ASN A 195 22.44 23.35 -7.13
C ASN A 195 23.89 23.80 -6.93
N ASN A 196 24.67 23.12 -6.09
CA ASN A 196 26.07 23.48 -5.82
C ASN A 196 26.95 23.38 -7.08
N ASN A 197 26.57 22.53 -8.03
CA ASN A 197 27.30 22.34 -9.29
C ASN A 197 26.66 23.06 -10.49
N ASN A 198 25.63 23.90 -10.26
CA ASN A 198 24.88 24.61 -11.30
C ASN A 198 24.36 23.70 -12.42
N ILE A 199 23.90 22.50 -12.06
CA ILE A 199 23.34 21.54 -13.00
C ILE A 199 21.87 21.91 -13.25
N LEU A 200 21.60 22.42 -14.45
CA LEU A 200 20.26 22.82 -14.87
C LEU A 200 19.30 21.64 -14.91
N HIS A 201 18.14 21.82 -14.31
CA HIS A 201 17.07 20.82 -14.31
C HIS A 201 15.71 21.50 -14.46
N ASN A 202 14.79 20.78 -15.10
CA ASN A 202 13.38 21.12 -15.25
C ASN A 202 12.56 20.12 -14.45
N LEU A 203 11.57 20.65 -13.73
CA LEU A 203 10.53 19.81 -13.13
C LEU A 203 9.46 19.53 -14.17
N ILE A 204 9.15 18.26 -14.37
CA ILE A 204 8.13 17.81 -15.32
C ILE A 204 6.97 17.16 -14.57
N ASP A 205 5.76 17.35 -15.09
CA ASP A 205 4.61 16.57 -14.65
C ASP A 205 4.67 15.20 -15.33
N LEU A 206 4.68 14.14 -14.52
CA LEU A 206 4.79 12.77 -14.98
C LEU A 206 3.92 11.89 -14.09
N ASP A 207 2.98 11.17 -14.70
CA ASP A 207 2.15 10.20 -13.98
C ASP A 207 2.90 8.87 -13.83
N TYR A 208 3.23 8.55 -12.57
CA TYR A 208 3.89 7.30 -12.20
C TYR A 208 3.55 6.88 -10.75
N LEU A 209 3.72 5.60 -10.48
CA LEU A 209 3.53 4.98 -9.16
C LEU A 209 4.80 4.26 -8.71
N VAL A 210 4.99 4.14 -7.39
CA VAL A 210 6.06 3.32 -6.79
C VAL A 210 5.42 2.08 -6.18
N ILE A 211 5.69 0.92 -6.78
CA ILE A 211 5.15 -0.37 -6.35
C ILE A 211 6.21 -1.04 -5.46
N LEU A 212 6.14 -0.78 -4.16
CA LEU A 212 7.13 -1.31 -3.19
C LEU A 212 6.95 -2.81 -2.91
N SER A 213 5.73 -3.30 -3.06
CA SER A 213 5.33 -4.66 -2.76
C SER A 213 4.08 -5.02 -3.56
N LEU A 214 3.97 -6.30 -3.91
CA LEU A 214 2.79 -6.86 -4.57
C LEU A 214 1.74 -7.34 -3.57
N PHE A 215 1.99 -7.12 -2.28
CA PHE A 215 1.16 -7.66 -1.22
C PHE A 215 -0.13 -6.86 -1.10
N ASN A 216 -1.26 -7.57 -1.21
CA ASN A 216 -2.56 -6.94 -1.08
C ASN A 216 -2.80 -6.60 0.39
N THR A 217 -3.16 -5.36 0.66
CA THR A 217 -3.53 -4.90 2.00
C THR A 217 -4.98 -4.43 1.96
N ILE A 218 -5.87 -5.22 2.55
CA ILE A 218 -7.32 -4.98 2.55
C ILE A 218 -7.75 -4.64 3.97
N ALA A 219 -8.33 -3.46 4.16
CA ALA A 219 -8.79 -3.02 5.47
C ALA A 219 -10.32 -3.07 5.56
N ILE A 220 -10.84 -3.75 6.58
CA ILE A 220 -12.28 -3.98 6.80
C ILE A 220 -12.66 -3.41 8.16
N THR A 221 -13.41 -2.31 8.16
CA THR A 221 -13.87 -1.67 9.40
C THR A 221 -15.38 -1.70 9.57
N GLY A 222 -15.83 -1.39 10.79
CA GLY A 222 -17.23 -1.36 11.17
C GLY A 222 -17.43 -1.75 12.64
N ASP A 223 -18.63 -1.53 13.17
CA ASP A 223 -18.89 -1.75 14.60
C ASP A 223 -19.06 -3.24 14.97
N SER A 224 -19.06 -3.54 16.26
CA SER A 224 -19.34 -4.88 16.77
C SER A 224 -20.71 -5.38 16.30
N GLY A 225 -20.74 -6.62 15.83
CA GLY A 225 -21.95 -7.26 15.31
C GLY A 225 -22.25 -6.93 13.85
N SER A 226 -21.45 -6.12 13.15
CA SER A 226 -21.76 -5.71 11.77
C SER A 226 -21.54 -6.80 10.71
N GLY A 227 -20.93 -7.94 11.05
CA GLY A 227 -20.63 -9.00 10.07
C GLY A 227 -19.20 -8.98 9.52
N LYS A 228 -18.30 -8.14 10.03
CA LYS A 228 -16.87 -8.09 9.62
C LYS A 228 -16.21 -9.47 9.56
N THR A 229 -16.37 -10.30 10.60
CA THR A 229 -15.76 -11.64 10.64
C THR A 229 -16.24 -12.54 9.49
N THR A 230 -17.49 -12.42 9.06
CA THR A 230 -18.02 -13.15 7.91
C THR A 230 -17.41 -12.62 6.62
N LEU A 231 -17.37 -11.30 6.44
CA LEU A 231 -16.74 -10.66 5.27
C LEU A 231 -15.25 -11.00 5.16
N THR A 232 -14.51 -10.93 6.27
CA THR A 232 -13.09 -11.29 6.35
C THR A 232 -12.85 -12.73 5.90
N LYS A 233 -13.72 -13.67 6.27
CA LYS A 233 -13.61 -15.07 5.83
C LYS A 233 -13.81 -15.22 4.32
N ILE A 234 -14.82 -14.55 3.76
CA ILE A 234 -15.09 -14.56 2.31
C ILE A 234 -13.87 -14.03 1.55
N ILE A 235 -13.33 -12.88 1.98
CA ILE A 235 -12.15 -12.28 1.35
C ILE A 235 -10.94 -13.18 1.51
N LYS A 236 -10.70 -13.73 2.71
CA LYS A 236 -9.61 -14.66 2.96
C LYS A 236 -9.68 -15.90 2.05
N ASN A 237 -10.88 -16.39 1.74
CA ASN A 237 -11.07 -17.53 0.85
C ASN A 237 -10.89 -17.16 -0.64
N ALA A 238 -11.03 -15.89 -1.00
CA ALA A 238 -10.83 -15.40 -2.37
C ALA A 238 -9.34 -15.20 -2.73
N PHE A 239 -8.45 -15.17 -1.73
CA PHE A 239 -7.01 -14.97 -1.91
C PHE A 239 -6.21 -16.09 -1.25
N ASP A 240 -5.28 -16.69 -2.01
CA ASP A 240 -4.33 -17.65 -1.46
C ASP A 240 -3.35 -16.97 -0.46
N ASP A 241 -2.81 -17.73 0.50
CA ASP A 241 -1.81 -17.25 1.46
C ASP A 241 -2.12 -15.90 2.12
N SER A 242 -3.24 -15.87 2.88
CA SER A 242 -3.75 -14.67 3.55
C SER A 242 -3.57 -14.69 5.08
N PHE A 243 -3.07 -13.59 5.65
CA PHE A 243 -3.07 -13.33 7.10
C PHE A 243 -4.17 -12.32 7.48
N VAL A 244 -4.87 -12.59 8.59
CA VAL A 244 -5.87 -11.67 9.15
C VAL A 244 -5.28 -11.00 10.39
N LEU A 245 -5.08 -9.69 10.31
CA LEU A 245 -4.64 -8.87 11.43
C LEU A 245 -5.86 -8.24 12.12
N GLU A 246 -6.23 -8.79 13.27
CA GLU A 246 -7.32 -8.24 14.09
C GLU A 246 -6.85 -6.99 14.86
N CYS A 247 -7.60 -5.89 14.79
CA CYS A 247 -7.23 -4.64 15.47
C CYS A 247 -7.22 -4.77 17.00
N ASP A 248 -7.99 -5.72 17.56
CA ASP A 248 -8.12 -5.91 19.01
C ASP A 248 -6.79 -6.36 19.65
N ARG A 249 -5.86 -6.90 18.84
CA ARG A 249 -4.45 -7.16 19.23
C ARG A 249 -3.70 -5.89 19.69
N TYR A 250 -4.20 -4.71 19.32
CA TYR A 250 -3.60 -3.42 19.62
C TYR A 250 -4.30 -2.66 20.74
N HIS A 251 -5.23 -3.27 21.48
CA HIS A 251 -5.74 -2.67 22.70
C HIS A 251 -4.58 -2.38 23.68
N LYS A 252 -4.66 -1.27 24.42
CA LYS A 252 -3.63 -0.93 25.41
C LYS A 252 -3.74 -1.72 26.71
N TRP A 253 -4.95 -2.21 27.02
CA TRP A 253 -5.27 -2.77 28.32
C TRP A 253 -6.11 -4.05 28.20
N GLU A 254 -5.96 -4.95 29.18
CA GLU A 254 -6.81 -6.13 29.32
C GLU A 254 -8.18 -5.77 29.89
N ARG A 255 -9.12 -6.71 29.80
CA ARG A 255 -10.46 -6.55 30.41
C ARG A 255 -10.33 -6.40 31.93
N GLY A 256 -11.00 -5.40 32.49
CA GLY A 256 -11.01 -5.13 33.93
C GLY A 256 -10.00 -4.09 34.38
N ASP A 257 -9.14 -3.59 33.48
CA ASP A 257 -8.31 -2.43 33.78
C ASP A 257 -9.17 -1.18 34.07
N SER A 258 -8.80 -0.45 35.13
CA SER A 258 -9.45 0.81 35.56
C SER A 258 -9.54 1.87 34.45
N LYS A 259 -8.65 1.85 33.45
CA LYS A 259 -8.69 2.78 32.32
C LYS A 259 -9.97 2.65 31.50
N TRP A 260 -10.62 1.48 31.49
CA TRP A 260 -11.90 1.28 30.80
C TRP A 260 -13.08 2.03 31.43
N GLU A 261 -12.91 2.63 32.62
CA GLU A 261 -13.90 3.54 33.19
C GLU A 261 -13.92 4.91 32.48
N ASN A 262 -12.79 5.29 31.86
CA ASN A 262 -12.62 6.58 31.20
C ASN A 262 -12.54 6.47 29.67
N TYR A 263 -12.34 5.27 29.15
CA TYR A 263 -12.17 5.00 27.73
C TYR A 263 -13.09 3.88 27.26
N THR A 264 -13.61 3.99 26.04
CA THR A 264 -14.17 2.82 25.35
C THR A 264 -13.12 2.22 24.40
N HIS A 265 -13.38 0.99 23.94
CA HIS A 265 -12.50 0.33 22.96
C HIS A 265 -12.49 1.05 21.61
N LEU A 266 -13.48 1.90 21.34
CA LEU A 266 -13.62 2.66 20.09
C LEU A 266 -12.72 3.90 20.10
N ASN A 267 -12.26 4.36 21.27
CA ASN A 267 -11.37 5.51 21.37
C ASN A 267 -9.96 5.14 20.83
N PRO A 268 -9.43 5.84 19.81
CA PRO A 268 -8.10 5.58 19.27
C PRO A 268 -6.98 5.68 20.32
N GLU A 269 -7.14 6.50 21.36
CA GLU A 269 -6.17 6.62 22.46
C GLU A 269 -6.10 5.35 23.32
N ALA A 270 -7.12 4.49 23.30
CA ALA A 270 -7.11 3.19 23.96
C ALA A 270 -6.41 2.09 23.14
N ASN A 271 -5.86 2.45 21.97
CA ASN A 271 -5.29 1.51 21.01
C ASN A 271 -3.89 1.97 20.55
N TYR A 272 -3.00 1.03 20.24
CA TYR A 272 -1.66 1.28 19.69
C TYR A 272 -1.71 1.49 18.16
N ILE A 273 -2.42 2.51 17.69
CA ILE A 273 -2.63 2.79 16.25
C ILE A 273 -1.33 2.98 15.46
N THR A 274 -0.33 3.66 16.03
CA THR A 274 0.98 3.85 15.40
C THR A 274 1.73 2.53 15.25
N LYS A 275 1.65 1.64 16.25
CA LYS A 275 2.25 0.30 16.18
C LYS A 275 1.54 -0.56 15.12
N MET A 276 0.22 -0.50 15.04
CA MET A 276 -0.55 -1.19 14.01
C MET A 276 -0.13 -0.75 12.60
N ASN A 277 0.00 0.56 12.37
CA ASN A 277 0.49 1.09 11.09
C ASN A 277 1.89 0.58 10.75
N LYS A 278 2.80 0.59 11.72
CA LYS A 278 4.15 0.07 11.56
C LYS A 278 4.14 -1.43 11.22
N ASP A 279 3.35 -2.22 11.93
CA ASP A 279 3.29 -3.66 11.72
C ASP A 279 2.69 -4.03 10.37
N VAL A 280 1.65 -3.32 9.93
CA VAL A 280 1.10 -3.49 8.58
C VAL A 280 2.14 -3.12 7.52
N PHE A 281 2.88 -2.03 7.72
CA PHE A 281 3.97 -1.67 6.81
C PHE A 281 5.07 -2.73 6.78
N ASP A 282 5.54 -3.18 7.95
CA ASP A 282 6.59 -4.19 8.08
C ASP A 282 6.16 -5.49 7.38
N LEU A 283 4.92 -5.96 7.59
CA LEU A 283 4.35 -7.12 6.91
C LEU A 283 4.20 -6.89 5.41
N LYS A 284 3.70 -5.73 4.95
CA LYS A 284 3.59 -5.40 3.51
C LYS A 284 4.96 -5.42 2.83
N MET A 285 5.98 -4.99 3.57
CA MET A 285 7.38 -5.05 3.18
C MET A 285 7.99 -6.45 3.40
N GLY A 286 7.21 -7.50 3.63
CA GLY A 286 7.67 -8.88 3.79
C GLY A 286 8.37 -9.22 5.10
N ASN A 287 8.50 -8.27 6.04
CA ASN A 287 9.15 -8.53 7.32
C ASN A 287 8.17 -9.25 8.26
N ASN A 288 8.70 -10.21 9.01
CA ASN A 288 7.94 -10.85 10.08
C ASN A 288 7.82 -9.90 11.28
N ILE A 289 6.73 -10.04 12.02
CA ILE A 289 6.50 -9.29 13.25
C ILE A 289 6.29 -10.24 14.43
N TYR A 290 6.40 -9.74 15.65
CA TYR A 290 5.93 -10.44 16.84
C TYR A 290 4.67 -9.77 17.38
N GLN A 291 3.62 -10.55 17.57
CA GLN A 291 2.31 -10.04 17.93
C GLN A 291 1.59 -10.94 18.94
N VAL A 292 0.72 -10.33 19.76
CA VAL A 292 -0.18 -11.04 20.68
C VAL A 292 -1.56 -11.23 20.05
N ASP A 293 -2.35 -12.14 20.60
CA ASP A 293 -3.79 -12.25 20.38
C ASP A 293 -4.56 -11.68 21.58
N TYR A 294 -5.76 -11.13 21.34
CA TYR A 294 -6.68 -10.72 22.41
C TYR A 294 -7.77 -11.78 22.57
N ASP A 295 -7.68 -12.57 23.62
CA ASP A 295 -8.68 -13.61 23.88
C ASP A 295 -9.95 -12.97 24.44
N HIS A 296 -11.03 -12.98 23.65
CA HIS A 296 -12.31 -12.43 24.06
C HIS A 296 -13.01 -13.17 25.20
N LYS A 297 -12.67 -14.44 25.45
CA LYS A 297 -13.24 -15.24 26.53
C LYS A 297 -12.65 -14.80 27.87
N THR A 298 -11.32 -14.79 27.97
CA THR A 298 -10.62 -14.38 29.21
C THR A 298 -10.49 -12.86 29.34
N GLY A 299 -10.51 -12.14 28.21
CA GLY A 299 -10.26 -10.70 28.14
C GLY A 299 -8.78 -10.33 28.27
N LYS A 300 -7.87 -11.26 28.01
CA LYS A 300 -6.42 -11.11 28.22
C LYS A 300 -5.64 -11.18 26.90
N PHE A 301 -4.41 -10.69 26.92
CA PHE A 301 -3.48 -10.91 25.82
C PHE A 301 -2.80 -12.27 25.95
N THR A 302 -2.55 -12.91 24.82
CA THR A 302 -1.68 -14.10 24.77
C THR A 302 -0.21 -13.71 24.83
N ASP A 303 0.65 -14.72 24.90
CA ASP A 303 2.07 -14.53 24.63
C ASP A 303 2.30 -14.05 23.18
N LYS A 304 3.45 -13.40 22.96
CA LYS A 304 3.85 -12.93 21.63
C LYS A 304 4.28 -14.11 20.77
N GLU A 305 3.71 -14.18 19.58
CA GLU A 305 4.03 -15.18 18.57
C GLU A 305 4.64 -14.52 17.34
N LEU A 306 5.48 -15.26 16.61
CA LEU A 306 6.01 -14.83 15.33
C LEU A 306 4.90 -14.91 14.28
N ILE A 307 4.61 -13.78 13.65
CA ILE A 307 3.73 -13.69 12.49
C ILE A 307 4.61 -13.53 11.25
N GLU A 308 4.59 -14.56 10.41
CA GLU A 308 5.25 -14.52 9.11
C GLU A 308 4.48 -13.62 8.15
N SER A 309 5.22 -12.88 7.32
CA SER A 309 4.59 -12.10 6.26
C SER A 309 3.96 -13.00 5.19
N LYS A 310 2.85 -12.53 4.60
CA LYS A 310 1.95 -13.26 3.70
C LYS A 310 1.59 -12.40 2.49
N GLU A 311 1.34 -13.02 1.33
CA GLU A 311 1.00 -12.29 0.09
C GLU A 311 -0.23 -11.38 0.25
N ASN A 312 -1.13 -11.71 1.18
CA ASN A 312 -2.33 -10.94 1.45
C ASN A 312 -2.48 -10.65 2.96
N ILE A 313 -2.74 -9.39 3.30
CA ILE A 313 -2.97 -8.93 4.67
C ILE A 313 -4.37 -8.33 4.74
N ILE A 314 -5.22 -8.92 5.57
CA ILE A 314 -6.58 -8.44 5.82
C ILE A 314 -6.62 -7.84 7.22
N ILE A 315 -6.72 -6.52 7.32
CA ILE A 315 -6.79 -5.79 8.59
C ILE A 315 -8.25 -5.66 8.95
N CYS A 316 -8.68 -6.23 10.07
CA CYS A 316 -10.09 -6.27 10.44
C CYS A 316 -10.31 -5.79 11.87
N GLY A 317 -11.22 -4.83 12.06
CA GLY A 317 -11.54 -4.33 13.39
C GLY A 317 -12.11 -2.91 13.40
N LEU A 318 -12.13 -2.31 14.58
CA LEU A 318 -12.75 -0.99 14.80
C LEU A 318 -11.97 0.13 14.10
N HIS A 319 -10.64 0.02 13.97
CA HIS A 319 -9.78 1.10 13.47
C HIS A 319 -9.01 0.75 12.21
N SER A 320 -9.50 -0.22 11.42
CA SER A 320 -8.74 -0.70 10.26
C SER A 320 -8.49 0.39 9.21
N LEU A 321 -9.35 1.43 9.10
CA LEU A 321 -9.15 2.56 8.18
C LEU A 321 -8.39 3.75 8.84
N TYR A 322 -7.77 3.52 10.00
CA TYR A 322 -6.70 4.38 10.54
C TYR A 322 -5.32 3.98 10.01
N VAL A 323 -5.24 2.86 9.29
CA VAL A 323 -4.02 2.47 8.57
C VAL A 323 -3.81 3.44 7.41
N SER A 324 -2.55 3.83 7.16
CA SER A 324 -2.19 4.80 6.12
C SER A 324 -2.71 4.39 4.74
N ASP A 325 -3.26 5.35 4.02
CA ASP A 325 -3.77 5.17 2.65
C ASP A 325 -2.65 4.73 1.70
N ASN A 326 -1.40 5.12 1.96
CA ASN A 326 -0.25 4.75 1.12
C ASN A 326 0.13 3.27 1.19
N ILE A 327 -0.37 2.53 2.19
CA ILE A 327 -0.04 1.11 2.39
C ILE A 327 -1.25 0.19 2.27
N THR A 328 -2.47 0.75 2.16
CA THR A 328 -3.73 0.00 2.04
C THR A 328 -4.24 0.07 0.61
N ASN A 329 -4.49 -1.09 0.00
CA ASN A 329 -4.96 -1.21 -1.38
C ASN A 329 -6.47 -1.07 -1.50
N LEU A 330 -7.24 -1.62 -0.55
CA LEU A 330 -8.69 -1.60 -0.58
C LEU A 330 -9.27 -1.35 0.81
N LYS A 331 -10.19 -0.38 0.92
CA LYS A 331 -10.84 0.00 2.17
C LYS A 331 -12.33 -0.31 2.14
N ILE A 332 -12.78 -1.17 3.03
CA ILE A 332 -14.15 -1.63 3.13
C ILE A 332 -14.75 -1.19 4.47
N TYR A 333 -15.93 -0.58 4.42
CA TYR A 333 -16.71 -0.21 5.60
C TYR A 333 -17.99 -1.04 5.69
N MET A 334 -18.18 -1.75 6.79
CA MET A 334 -19.41 -2.48 7.11
C MET A 334 -20.43 -1.55 7.77
N ASP A 335 -21.42 -1.14 7.00
CA ASP A 335 -22.51 -0.24 7.40
C ASP A 335 -23.82 -1.02 7.58
N THR A 336 -23.78 -1.98 8.51
CA THR A 336 -24.90 -2.86 8.82
C THR A 336 -25.91 -2.16 9.71
N ASP A 337 -27.18 -2.24 9.32
CA ASP A 337 -28.33 -1.69 10.04
C ASP A 337 -28.33 -2.12 11.52
N GLU A 338 -28.60 -1.17 12.41
CA GLU A 338 -28.71 -1.43 13.84
C GLU A 338 -29.79 -2.46 14.18
N ASN A 339 -30.85 -2.52 13.37
CA ASN A 339 -31.92 -3.52 13.48
C ASN A 339 -31.44 -4.97 13.26
N LEU A 340 -30.28 -5.15 12.61
CA LEU A 340 -29.60 -6.45 12.49
C LEU A 340 -28.46 -6.56 13.50
N ARG A 341 -27.62 -5.54 13.57
CA ARG A 341 -26.37 -5.53 14.33
C ARG A 341 -26.60 -5.72 15.83
N ILE A 342 -27.58 -5.05 16.42
CA ILE A 342 -27.87 -5.12 17.85
C ILE A 342 -28.35 -6.53 18.25
N PRO A 343 -29.40 -7.11 17.65
CA PRO A 343 -29.83 -8.47 18.00
C PRO A 343 -28.75 -9.52 17.72
N TRP A 344 -27.97 -9.39 16.64
CA TRP A 344 -26.83 -10.29 16.40
C TRP A 344 -25.76 -10.18 17.48
N LYS A 345 -25.44 -8.95 17.93
CA LYS A 345 -24.51 -8.73 19.04
C LYS A 345 -25.04 -9.34 20.34
N ILE A 346 -26.33 -9.16 20.65
CA ILE A 346 -26.97 -9.74 21.83
C ILE A 346 -26.88 -11.27 21.78
N LYS A 347 -27.36 -11.89 20.70
CA LYS A 347 -27.33 -13.35 20.50
C LYS A 347 -25.91 -13.91 20.63
N ARG A 348 -24.91 -13.26 20.03
CA ARG A 348 -23.50 -13.69 20.10
C ARG A 348 -22.89 -13.52 21.49
N ASP A 349 -23.08 -12.37 22.14
CA ASP A 349 -22.41 -12.06 23.40
C ASP A 349 -23.05 -12.83 24.58
N ILE A 350 -24.34 -13.15 24.52
CA ILE A 350 -24.97 -14.11 25.45
C ILE A 350 -24.35 -15.51 25.28
N THR A 351 -24.27 -16.00 24.04
CA THR A 351 -23.86 -17.39 23.77
C THR A 351 -22.35 -17.64 23.89
N LYS A 352 -21.51 -16.63 23.62
CA LYS A 352 -20.05 -16.80 23.54
C LYS A 352 -19.27 -16.11 24.66
N ARG A 353 -19.89 -15.20 25.41
CA ARG A 353 -19.20 -14.35 26.41
C ARG A 353 -19.93 -14.29 27.76
N ASP A 354 -21.03 -15.03 27.92
CA ASP A 354 -21.82 -15.11 29.15
C ASP A 354 -22.25 -13.73 29.69
N TYR A 355 -22.63 -12.81 28.80
CA TYR A 355 -23.12 -11.47 29.19
C TYR A 355 -24.64 -11.45 29.37
N THR A 356 -25.12 -10.62 30.30
CA THR A 356 -26.55 -10.31 30.43
C THR A 356 -26.98 -9.28 29.39
N ILE A 357 -28.27 -9.26 29.05
CA ILE A 357 -28.83 -8.31 28.08
C ILE A 357 -28.63 -6.86 28.56
N GLU A 358 -28.80 -6.60 29.85
CA GLU A 358 -28.66 -5.27 30.45
C GLU A 358 -27.22 -4.75 30.28
N LYS A 359 -26.22 -5.63 30.50
CA LYS A 359 -24.81 -5.30 30.31
C LYS A 359 -24.50 -4.97 28.85
N ILE A 360 -25.08 -5.72 27.92
CA ILE A 360 -24.89 -5.49 26.47
C ILE A 360 -25.54 -4.17 26.05
N TYR A 361 -26.76 -3.90 26.52
CA TYR A 361 -27.48 -2.67 26.21
C TYR A 361 -26.75 -1.44 26.76
N LYS A 362 -26.29 -1.48 28.02
CA LYS A 362 -25.47 -0.42 28.61
C LYS A 362 -24.21 -0.18 27.78
N GLN A 363 -23.49 -1.24 27.36
CA GLN A 363 -22.32 -1.09 26.51
C GLN A 363 -22.62 -0.43 25.16
N ILE A 364 -23.80 -0.66 24.57
CA ILE A 364 -24.20 -0.02 23.31
C ILE A 364 -24.40 1.48 23.53
N LEU A 365 -25.09 1.86 24.61
CA LEU A 365 -25.34 3.25 24.96
C LEU A 365 -24.04 4.00 25.26
N ASP A 366 -23.20 3.46 26.14
CA ASP A 366 -21.92 4.06 26.55
C ASP A 366 -20.96 4.28 25.37
N ARG A 367 -21.14 3.52 24.27
CA ARG A 367 -20.29 3.55 23.08
C ARG A 367 -20.83 4.43 21.96
N LYS A 368 -22.06 4.95 22.07
CA LYS A 368 -22.74 5.64 20.97
C LYS A 368 -22.00 6.90 20.50
N ASP A 369 -21.55 7.72 21.45
CA ASP A 369 -20.85 8.97 21.14
C ASP A 369 -19.46 8.70 20.57
N ASP A 370 -18.74 7.73 21.14
CA ASP A 370 -17.44 7.29 20.62
C ASP A 370 -17.55 6.64 19.23
N TYR A 371 -18.65 5.92 18.93
CA TYR A 371 -18.90 5.39 17.59
C TYR A 371 -19.01 6.51 16.56
N LYS A 372 -19.86 7.51 16.83
CA LYS A 372 -20.04 8.69 15.95
C LYS A 372 -18.75 9.48 15.79
N LYS A 373 -17.94 9.56 16.85
CA LYS A 373 -16.69 10.33 16.85
C LYS A 373 -15.55 9.63 16.14
N TYR A 374 -15.41 8.31 16.29
CA TYR A 374 -14.19 7.61 15.89
C TYR A 374 -14.38 6.52 14.83
N ILE A 375 -15.58 5.92 14.73
CA ILE A 375 -15.84 4.81 13.80
C ILE A 375 -16.58 5.28 12.57
N GLU A 376 -17.73 5.94 12.74
CA GLU A 376 -18.55 6.44 11.64
C GLU A 376 -17.77 7.29 10.61
N PRO A 377 -16.84 8.18 11.01
CA PRO A 377 -16.08 8.99 10.06
C PRO A 377 -15.15 8.17 9.13
N GLN A 378 -14.81 6.94 9.51
CA GLN A 378 -14.01 6.06 8.64
C GLN A 378 -14.76 5.68 7.35
N LYS A 379 -16.11 5.76 7.32
CA LYS A 379 -16.92 5.51 6.12
C LYS A 379 -16.52 6.42 4.96
N GLU A 380 -16.11 7.65 5.25
CA GLU A 380 -15.65 8.60 4.24
C GLU A 380 -14.33 8.20 3.58
N LYS A 381 -13.52 7.35 4.21
CA LYS A 381 -12.26 6.86 3.63
C LYS A 381 -12.43 5.59 2.79
N ALA A 382 -13.60 4.97 2.84
CA ALA A 382 -13.86 3.68 2.22
C ALA A 382 -13.98 3.78 0.70
N ASP A 383 -13.53 2.73 0.03
CA ASP A 383 -13.72 2.49 -1.40
C ASP A 383 -14.98 1.67 -1.64
N ILE A 384 -15.31 0.77 -0.71
CA ILE A 384 -16.52 -0.05 -0.72
C ILE A 384 -17.26 0.09 0.61
N ILE A 385 -18.58 0.24 0.54
CA ILE A 385 -19.49 0.17 1.68
C ILE A 385 -20.35 -1.09 1.50
N VAL A 386 -20.27 -2.01 2.46
CA VAL A 386 -21.16 -3.18 2.49
C VAL A 386 -22.25 -2.92 3.52
N CYS A 387 -23.50 -2.85 3.06
CA CYS A 387 -24.66 -2.61 3.91
C CYS A 387 -25.54 -3.86 3.95
N LEU A 388 -25.64 -4.47 5.13
CA LEU A 388 -26.67 -5.45 5.44
C LEU A 388 -27.82 -4.71 6.12
N TYR A 389 -29.04 -4.88 5.63
CA TYR A 389 -30.23 -4.21 6.17
C TYR A 389 -31.44 -5.13 6.21
N THR A 390 -32.48 -4.72 6.93
CA THR A 390 -33.71 -5.50 7.09
C THR A 390 -34.92 -4.58 6.94
N ASP A 391 -36.06 -5.15 6.60
CA ASP A 391 -37.36 -4.48 6.56
C ASP A 391 -38.03 -4.40 7.94
N LYS A 392 -37.42 -5.01 8.97
CA LYS A 392 -38.00 -5.13 10.31
C LYS A 392 -37.25 -4.31 11.35
N ILE A 393 -38.04 -3.61 12.16
CA ILE A 393 -37.53 -2.81 13.27
C ILE A 393 -37.25 -3.73 14.46
N PHE A 394 -36.08 -3.58 15.06
CA PHE A 394 -35.70 -4.30 16.27
C PHE A 394 -36.28 -3.62 17.52
N ASP A 395 -36.93 -4.40 18.37
CA ASP A 395 -37.31 -4.01 19.74
C ASP A 395 -36.68 -4.98 20.75
N ILE A 396 -35.91 -4.43 21.69
CA ILE A 396 -35.23 -5.19 22.74
C ILE A 396 -36.22 -5.86 23.70
N LYS A 397 -37.40 -5.28 23.91
CA LYS A 397 -38.42 -5.84 24.82
C LYS A 397 -39.03 -7.12 24.27
N SER A 398 -39.05 -7.26 22.95
CA SER A 398 -39.55 -8.45 22.25
C SER A 398 -38.42 -9.30 21.67
N PHE A 399 -37.20 -9.20 22.20
CA PHE A 399 -36.06 -9.95 21.68
C PHE A 399 -36.28 -11.45 21.85
N ASP A 400 -36.36 -12.16 20.74
CA ASP A 400 -36.31 -13.62 20.68
C ASP A 400 -35.00 -14.06 20.02
N LYS A 401 -34.23 -14.90 20.72
CA LYS A 401 -32.94 -15.44 20.24
C LYS A 401 -33.09 -16.34 19.01
N ASN A 402 -34.28 -16.90 18.78
CA ASN A 402 -34.58 -17.79 17.66
C ASN A 402 -35.11 -17.04 16.43
N TYR A 403 -35.41 -15.75 16.58
CA TYR A 403 -35.95 -14.96 15.50
C TYR A 403 -34.87 -14.61 14.47
N GLU A 404 -35.18 -14.85 13.19
CA GLU A 404 -34.29 -14.57 12.05
C GLU A 404 -34.95 -13.55 11.12
N PRO A 405 -34.47 -12.29 11.09
CA PRO A 405 -34.99 -11.28 10.17
C PRO A 405 -34.56 -11.59 8.73
N ASN A 406 -35.38 -11.14 7.77
CA ASN A 406 -34.95 -11.06 6.37
C ASN A 406 -33.73 -10.13 6.29
N VAL A 407 -32.68 -10.59 5.63
CA VAL A 407 -31.46 -9.82 5.42
C VAL A 407 -31.34 -9.49 3.95
N TYR A 408 -31.14 -8.21 3.66
CA TYR A 408 -30.92 -7.68 2.33
C TYR A 408 -29.52 -7.11 2.21
N LEU A 409 -29.00 -7.09 1.00
CA LEU A 409 -27.67 -6.58 0.68
C LEU A 409 -27.77 -5.38 -0.25
N LYS A 410 -27.03 -4.33 0.09
CA LYS A 410 -26.59 -3.35 -0.90
C LYS A 410 -25.10 -3.06 -0.73
N VAL A 411 -24.42 -2.84 -1.84
CA VAL A 411 -22.98 -2.54 -1.85
C VAL A 411 -22.78 -1.19 -2.54
N GLY A 412 -22.23 -0.22 -1.81
CA GLY A 412 -21.80 1.06 -2.35
C GLY A 412 -20.36 0.97 -2.82
N VAL A 413 -20.08 1.31 -4.07
CA VAL A 413 -18.73 1.42 -4.61
C VAL A 413 -18.44 2.89 -4.88
N ARG A 414 -17.29 3.40 -4.45
CA ARG A 414 -16.88 4.78 -4.70
C ARG A 414 -16.84 5.02 -6.20
N SER A 415 -17.30 6.19 -6.66
CA SER A 415 -17.49 6.53 -8.07
C SER A 415 -16.17 6.77 -8.83
N THR A 416 -15.25 5.82 -8.77
CA THR A 416 -13.90 5.87 -9.33
C THR A 416 -13.60 4.55 -10.03
N GLY A 417 -13.21 4.61 -11.30
CA GLY A 417 -12.87 3.43 -12.10
C GLY A 417 -14.01 2.90 -12.96
N ASP A 418 -13.69 1.86 -13.73
CA ASP A 418 -14.61 1.19 -14.66
C ASP A 418 -15.39 0.07 -13.93
N LEU A 419 -16.66 0.34 -13.62
CA LEU A 419 -17.54 -0.56 -12.88
C LEU A 419 -18.13 -1.67 -13.76
N THR A 420 -18.00 -1.57 -15.10
CA THR A 420 -18.56 -2.58 -16.03
C THR A 420 -18.01 -3.99 -15.78
N LYS A 421 -16.79 -4.06 -15.24
CA LYS A 421 -16.06 -5.31 -14.94
C LYS A 421 -16.78 -6.27 -14.00
N PHE A 422 -17.69 -5.77 -13.16
CA PHE A 422 -18.49 -6.62 -12.28
C PHE A 422 -20.00 -6.50 -12.51
N THR A 423 -20.51 -5.39 -13.05
CA THR A 423 -21.96 -5.22 -13.24
C THR A 423 -22.53 -6.27 -14.19
N ASP A 424 -21.79 -6.62 -15.24
CA ASP A 424 -22.25 -7.60 -16.24
C ASP A 424 -22.26 -9.04 -15.69
N LYS A 425 -21.63 -9.27 -14.54
CA LYS A 425 -21.49 -10.58 -13.89
C LYS A 425 -22.52 -10.80 -12.77
N LEU A 426 -23.28 -9.78 -12.41
CA LEU A 426 -24.17 -9.78 -11.25
C LEU A 426 -25.60 -9.40 -11.64
N VAL A 427 -26.58 -10.01 -10.98
CA VAL A 427 -27.99 -9.63 -11.11
C VAL A 427 -28.27 -8.50 -10.14
N ILE A 428 -28.26 -7.27 -10.64
CA ILE A 428 -28.49 -6.05 -9.87
C ILE A 428 -29.96 -5.65 -9.99
N GLU A 429 -30.63 -5.44 -8.86
CA GLU A 429 -32.05 -5.06 -8.82
C GLU A 429 -32.24 -3.56 -9.03
N LYS A 430 -31.42 -2.76 -8.36
CA LYS A 430 -31.49 -1.31 -8.39
C LYS A 430 -30.08 -0.72 -8.28
N ILE A 431 -29.86 0.37 -8.98
CA ILE A 431 -28.67 1.22 -8.85
C ILE A 431 -29.09 2.59 -8.32
N GLU A 432 -28.36 3.13 -7.36
CA GLU A 432 -28.63 4.45 -6.78
C GLU A 432 -27.32 5.18 -6.51
N VAL A 433 -27.24 6.46 -6.90
CA VAL A 433 -26.07 7.29 -6.62
C VAL A 433 -26.36 8.15 -5.39
N VAL A 434 -25.54 7.99 -4.35
CA VAL A 434 -25.66 8.76 -3.11
C VAL A 434 -24.28 9.32 -2.76
N ASN A 435 -24.16 10.65 -2.78
CA ASN A 435 -22.90 11.36 -2.59
C ASN A 435 -21.82 10.84 -3.57
N LYS A 436 -20.73 10.27 -3.06
CA LYS A 436 -19.60 9.73 -3.83
C LYS A 436 -19.67 8.22 -4.09
N PHE A 437 -20.78 7.57 -3.75
CA PHE A 437 -20.96 6.13 -3.88
C PHE A 437 -22.09 5.78 -4.84
N ILE A 438 -21.86 4.75 -5.63
CA ILE A 438 -22.86 4.09 -6.47
C ILE A 438 -23.27 2.81 -5.74
N TYR A 439 -24.51 2.77 -5.25
CA TYR A 439 -25.08 1.66 -4.53
C TYR A 439 -25.79 0.69 -5.48
N PHE A 440 -25.40 -0.58 -5.38
CA PHE A 440 -26.00 -1.71 -6.08
C PHE A 440 -26.83 -2.51 -5.08
N TYR A 441 -28.11 -2.72 -5.37
CA TYR A 441 -29.04 -3.46 -4.54
C TYR A 441 -29.21 -4.89 -5.08
N PHE A 442 -29.25 -5.85 -4.17
CA PHE A 442 -29.35 -7.27 -4.49
C PHE A 442 -30.58 -7.89 -3.81
N LYS A 443 -31.30 -8.72 -4.56
CA LYS A 443 -32.59 -9.29 -4.17
C LYS A 443 -32.51 -10.37 -3.08
N ASN A 444 -31.39 -11.11 -3.01
CA ASN A 444 -31.19 -12.21 -2.05
C ASN A 444 -29.78 -12.17 -1.45
N ILE A 445 -29.67 -12.38 -0.14
CA ILE A 445 -28.41 -12.50 0.60
C ILE A 445 -27.71 -13.85 0.38
N ASP A 446 -28.38 -14.88 -0.14
CA ASP A 446 -27.75 -16.18 -0.40
C ASP A 446 -26.56 -16.07 -1.38
N ASP A 447 -26.59 -15.08 -2.26
CA ASP A 447 -25.48 -14.76 -3.17
C ASP A 447 -24.39 -13.86 -2.53
N TYR A 448 -24.42 -13.59 -1.21
CA TYR A 448 -23.53 -12.63 -0.54
C TYR A 448 -22.06 -12.89 -0.84
N GLU A 449 -21.59 -14.12 -0.70
CA GLU A 449 -20.21 -14.50 -1.00
C GLU A 449 -19.87 -14.24 -2.47
N LYS A 450 -20.75 -14.64 -3.39
CA LYS A 450 -20.56 -14.41 -4.83
C LYS A 450 -20.51 -12.92 -5.17
N VAL A 451 -21.44 -12.12 -4.66
CA VAL A 451 -21.51 -10.68 -4.88
C VAL A 451 -20.23 -10.01 -4.37
N ILE A 452 -19.87 -10.26 -3.10
CA ILE A 452 -18.69 -9.66 -2.47
C ILE A 452 -17.42 -10.03 -3.22
N THR A 453 -17.20 -11.32 -3.50
CA THR A 453 -15.99 -11.77 -4.20
C THR A 453 -15.93 -11.22 -5.62
N THR A 454 -17.06 -11.17 -6.35
CA THR A 454 -17.10 -10.60 -7.70
C THR A 454 -16.76 -9.12 -7.69
N ILE A 455 -17.29 -8.35 -6.75
CA ILE A 455 -16.99 -6.92 -6.64
C ILE A 455 -15.51 -6.70 -6.27
N ILE A 456 -15.03 -7.36 -5.22
CA ILE A 456 -13.66 -7.16 -4.70
C ILE A 456 -12.59 -7.55 -5.73
N LEU A 457 -12.77 -8.65 -6.46
CA LEU A 457 -11.78 -9.10 -7.45
C LEU A 457 -11.78 -8.26 -8.74
N ASN A 458 -12.77 -7.39 -8.95
CA ASN A 458 -12.91 -6.61 -10.19
C ASN A 458 -12.78 -5.10 -9.97
N ILE A 459 -12.66 -4.64 -8.71
CA ILE A 459 -12.28 -3.26 -8.37
C ILE A 459 -10.76 -3.20 -8.34
N LYS A 460 -10.18 -2.30 -9.15
CA LYS A 460 -8.74 -2.05 -9.22
C LYS A 460 -8.34 -0.91 -8.29
#